data_AF-A0A8H4QIF9-F1
#
_entry.id   AF-A0A8H4QIF9-F1
#
_cell.length_a   1.000
_cell.length_b   1.000
_cell.length_c   1.000
_cell.angle_alpha   90.00
_cell.angle_beta   90.00
_cell.angle_gamma   90.00
#
_symmetry.space_group_name_H-M   'P 1'
#
loop_
_entity.id
_entity.type
_entity.pdbx_description
1 polymer ?
#
loop_
_entity_poly.entity_id
_entity_poly.type
_entity_poly.pdbx_seq_one_letter_code
_entity_poly.pdbx_strand_id
1 'polypeptide(L)'
;MASRLILQMERSTKEEAQNTQATPSPQETPIAILNFDNLDSSSGGHIQTENCKFLASYNWTKAKDPTIFVPGAPALWIAPQLPITVPKDDAEARIAEHANRIIPPAFSPLFSALQIMQPSYSLLLVSLASERSSLRMLLDFAWGRKGSDDWVIDVELVFTKFGKGLEGSSAHHRIVEYSIAGVKWVVQCQADMYTEDNFERDMSTSNEISQPESVYEISGSMGTLSLQGGTHGVPLAGVTVIQEGYLVPPASIAELKGKKIESKNNLWNMTPQCWFSQTERLFIARREEGLVTNEPEDFNMAAKFKQWEKNHQKQLGKLITSLRKLGRSPRKDGAV
;
A
#
# COMPACT_ATOMS: atom_id res chain seq x y z
N MET A 1 11.97 -7.55 -20.78
CA MET A 1 12.74 -8.16 -19.69
C MET A 1 12.82 -7.14 -18.56
N ALA A 2 12.35 -7.47 -17.37
CA ALA A 2 12.45 -6.58 -16.22
C ALA A 2 13.87 -6.67 -15.65
N SER A 3 14.69 -5.64 -15.87
CA SER A 3 16.01 -5.56 -15.24
C SER A 3 15.81 -5.52 -13.72
N ARG A 4 16.34 -6.54 -13.03
CA ARG A 4 16.23 -6.65 -11.57
C ARG A 4 17.14 -5.59 -10.94
N LEU A 5 16.54 -4.59 -10.28
CA LEU A 5 17.29 -3.59 -9.53
C LEU A 5 17.72 -4.22 -8.20
N ILE A 6 18.98 -4.60 -8.07
CA ILE A 6 19.54 -5.05 -6.79
C ILE A 6 20.01 -3.82 -6.01
N LEU A 7 19.29 -3.52 -4.93
CA LEU A 7 19.62 -2.47 -3.96
C LEU A 7 20.42 -3.10 -2.82
N GLN A 8 21.70 -2.75 -2.71
CA GLN A 8 22.51 -3.08 -1.53
C GLN A 8 22.57 -1.85 -0.63
N MET A 9 21.95 -1.97 0.56
CA MET A 9 21.88 -0.91 1.57
C MET A 9 22.89 -1.23 2.67
N GLU A 10 23.97 -0.46 2.75
CA GLU A 10 25.03 -0.70 3.73
C GLU A 10 25.00 0.36 4.84
N ARG A 11 25.29 -0.08 6.07
CA ARG A 11 25.66 0.81 7.18
C ARG A 11 27.12 0.58 7.48
N SER A 12 27.90 1.66 7.57
CA SER A 12 29.28 1.55 8.04
C SER A 12 29.26 1.41 9.57
N THR A 13 29.06 0.21 10.10
CA THR A 13 29.32 -0.09 11.50
C THR A 13 30.82 -0.32 11.69
N LYS A 14 31.47 0.48 12.54
CA LYS A 14 32.91 0.33 12.86
C LYS A 14 33.22 -0.94 13.69
N GLU A 15 32.29 -1.87 13.86
CA GLU A 15 32.42 -2.95 14.88
C GLU A 15 32.07 -4.38 14.41
N GLU A 16 31.80 -4.65 13.12
CA GLU A 16 31.56 -6.03 12.63
C GLU A 16 32.71 -6.57 11.77
N ALA A 17 33.95 -6.28 12.18
CA ALA A 17 35.13 -6.96 11.66
C ALA A 17 35.48 -8.16 12.57
N GLN A 18 34.55 -9.10 12.76
CA GLN A 18 34.88 -10.48 13.11
C GLN A 18 33.62 -11.36 13.08
N ASN A 19 33.67 -12.35 12.19
CA ASN A 19 32.96 -13.62 12.27
C ASN A 19 31.61 -13.76 11.51
N THR A 20 31.67 -13.85 10.18
CA THR A 20 30.90 -14.87 9.44
C THR A 20 31.55 -15.12 8.07
N GLN A 21 32.30 -16.22 7.92
CA GLN A 21 32.69 -16.74 6.61
C GLN A 21 31.51 -17.53 6.02
N ALA A 22 30.61 -16.83 5.33
CA ALA A 22 29.72 -17.45 4.36
C ALA A 22 30.27 -17.17 2.96
N THR A 23 30.55 -18.22 2.21
CA THR A 23 31.05 -18.15 0.83
C THR A 23 30.04 -17.40 -0.05
N PRO A 24 30.41 -16.30 -0.73
CA PRO A 24 29.47 -15.54 -1.54
C PRO A 24 29.13 -16.28 -2.84
N SER A 25 27.84 -16.48 -3.09
CA SER A 25 27.27 -16.74 -4.43
C SER A 25 27.61 -15.56 -5.37
N PRO A 26 27.61 -15.71 -6.71
CA PRO A 26 28.31 -14.80 -7.62
C PRO A 26 27.94 -13.34 -7.35
N GLN A 27 28.95 -12.53 -7.03
CA GLN A 27 28.83 -11.12 -6.70
C GLN A 27 28.28 -10.34 -7.91
N GLU A 28 26.97 -10.17 -7.95
CA GLU A 28 26.36 -9.15 -8.80
C GLU A 28 26.80 -7.78 -8.28
N THR A 29 27.55 -7.03 -9.10
CA THR A 29 27.93 -5.66 -8.76
C THR A 29 26.69 -4.77 -8.71
N PRO A 30 26.40 -4.13 -7.56
CA PRO A 30 25.21 -3.29 -7.41
C PRO A 30 25.26 -2.09 -8.36
N ILE A 31 24.11 -1.72 -8.91
CA ILE A 31 23.97 -0.60 -9.85
C ILE A 31 24.21 0.75 -9.13
N ALA A 32 23.91 0.81 -7.84
CA ALA A 32 24.27 1.92 -6.97
C ALA A 32 24.31 1.46 -5.50
N ILE A 33 25.25 2.01 -4.73
CA ILE A 33 25.31 1.86 -3.28
C ILE A 33 24.86 3.18 -2.66
N LEU A 34 23.79 3.13 -1.87
CA LEU A 34 23.33 4.28 -1.10
C LEU A 34 23.92 4.20 0.31
N ASN A 35 24.84 5.12 0.63
CA ASN A 35 25.32 5.28 1.98
C ASN A 35 24.45 6.32 2.72
N PHE A 36 23.92 5.93 3.87
CA PHE A 36 23.08 6.77 4.73
C PHE A 36 23.73 8.10 5.12
N ASP A 37 25.04 8.09 5.35
CA ASP A 37 25.80 9.27 5.80
C ASP A 37 25.97 10.30 4.68
N ASN A 38 25.86 9.86 3.41
CA ASN A 38 25.99 10.68 2.21
C ASN A 38 24.62 11.11 1.63
N LEU A 39 23.54 10.99 2.42
CA LEU A 39 22.21 11.47 2.03
C LEU A 39 21.98 12.88 2.56
N ASP A 40 22.19 13.86 1.68
CA ASP A 40 21.82 15.25 1.94
C ASP A 40 20.29 15.38 2.04
N SER A 41 19.84 16.20 3.01
CA SER A 41 18.42 16.52 3.20
C SER A 41 17.98 17.74 2.37
N SER A 42 18.77 18.20 1.40
CA SER A 42 18.54 19.44 0.65
C SER A 42 17.47 19.27 -0.43
N SER A 43 16.22 19.10 -0.02
CA SER A 43 15.06 19.51 -0.82
C SER A 43 14.79 20.99 -0.53
N GLY A 44 14.94 21.86 -1.53
CA GLY A 44 14.76 23.32 -1.40
C GLY A 44 13.32 23.79 -1.10
N GLY A 45 12.42 22.91 -0.67
CA GLY A 45 11.01 23.21 -0.39
C GLY A 45 10.40 22.24 0.62
N HIS A 46 9.24 22.62 1.17
CA HIS A 46 8.46 21.79 2.07
C HIS A 46 7.95 20.53 1.35
N ILE A 47 8.29 19.35 1.86
CA ILE A 47 7.86 18.06 1.30
C ILE A 47 6.54 17.67 1.95
N GLN A 48 5.50 17.63 1.13
CA GLN A 48 4.17 17.15 1.49
C GLN A 48 3.59 16.35 0.32
N THR A 49 2.52 15.62 0.60
CA THR A 49 1.70 14.97 -0.42
C THR A 49 0.68 15.95 -0.99
N GLU A 50 0.53 15.95 -2.30
CA GLU A 50 -0.36 16.85 -3.04
C GLU A 50 -1.10 16.08 -4.15
N ASN A 51 -2.25 16.59 -4.57
CA ASN A 51 -3.01 16.05 -5.72
C ASN A 51 -3.30 14.54 -5.60
N CYS A 52 -3.70 14.08 -4.42
CA CYS A 52 -4.01 12.67 -4.20
C CYS A 52 -5.24 12.26 -5.00
N LYS A 53 -5.12 11.17 -5.76
CA LYS A 53 -6.16 10.63 -6.64
C LYS A 53 -6.18 9.11 -6.59
N PHE A 54 -7.37 8.53 -6.44
CA PHE A 54 -7.58 7.10 -6.67
C PHE A 54 -7.54 6.80 -8.18
N LEU A 55 -6.77 5.79 -8.59
CA LEU A 55 -6.68 5.36 -9.98
C LEU A 55 -7.44 4.07 -10.25
N ALA A 56 -7.14 3.02 -9.49
CA ALA A 56 -7.69 1.69 -9.69
C ALA A 56 -7.58 0.83 -8.44
N SER A 57 -8.28 -0.30 -8.42
CA SER A 57 -8.18 -1.30 -7.36
C SER A 57 -8.38 -2.70 -7.90
N TYR A 58 -7.99 -3.69 -7.09
CA TYR A 58 -8.25 -5.09 -7.38
C TYR A 58 -8.20 -5.92 -6.10
N ASN A 59 -8.79 -7.11 -6.12
CA ASN A 59 -8.52 -8.14 -5.11
C ASN A 59 -7.65 -9.23 -5.70
N TRP A 60 -6.66 -9.70 -4.95
CA TRP A 60 -6.14 -11.04 -5.18
C TRP A 60 -7.20 -12.06 -4.81
N THR A 61 -7.28 -13.13 -5.59
CA THR A 61 -8.09 -14.31 -5.25
C THR A 61 -7.26 -15.37 -4.55
N LYS A 62 -7.92 -16.38 -3.99
CA LYS A 62 -7.32 -17.61 -3.44
C LYS A 62 -7.05 -18.68 -4.51
N ALA A 63 -7.21 -18.35 -5.80
CA ALA A 63 -6.91 -19.27 -6.89
C ALA A 63 -5.42 -19.61 -6.93
N LYS A 64 -5.10 -20.82 -7.39
CA LYS A 64 -3.70 -21.27 -7.55
C LYS A 64 -2.96 -20.47 -8.62
N ASP A 65 -3.66 -20.16 -9.72
CA ASP A 65 -3.12 -19.34 -10.79
C ASP A 65 -3.33 -17.85 -10.47
N PRO A 66 -2.37 -16.96 -10.83
CA PRO A 66 -2.45 -15.53 -10.55
C PRO A 66 -3.74 -14.90 -11.11
N THR A 67 -4.73 -14.71 -10.24
CA THR A 67 -6.07 -14.27 -10.63
C THR A 67 -6.53 -13.14 -9.72
N ILE A 68 -7.10 -12.10 -10.33
CA ILE A 68 -7.58 -10.90 -9.64
C ILE A 68 -9.03 -10.56 -9.98
N PHE A 69 -9.75 -9.97 -9.03
CA PHE A 69 -11.01 -9.29 -9.27
C PHE A 69 -10.77 -7.79 -9.48
N VAL A 70 -11.36 -7.18 -10.51
CA VAL A 70 -11.25 -5.74 -10.81
C VAL A 70 -12.67 -5.14 -10.97
N PRO A 71 -13.04 -4.06 -10.26
CA PRO A 71 -12.22 -3.29 -9.32
C PRO A 71 -11.98 -4.02 -7.98
N GLY A 72 -12.67 -5.15 -7.75
CA GLY A 72 -12.70 -5.76 -6.42
C GLY A 72 -13.38 -4.84 -5.39
N ALA A 73 -13.28 -5.18 -4.10
CA ALA A 73 -13.62 -4.31 -2.98
C ALA A 73 -12.88 -4.81 -1.71
N PRO A 74 -12.50 -3.91 -0.78
CA PRO A 74 -11.97 -4.31 0.52
C PRO A 74 -13.02 -5.09 1.33
N ALA A 75 -12.58 -5.77 2.38
CA ALA A 75 -13.50 -6.49 3.25
C ALA A 75 -14.36 -5.50 4.06
N LEU A 76 -15.65 -5.78 4.20
CA LEU A 76 -16.55 -4.98 5.01
C LEU A 76 -16.23 -5.20 6.49
N TRP A 77 -16.10 -4.12 7.25
CA TRP A 77 -16.07 -4.19 8.71
C TRP A 77 -17.39 -4.74 9.24
N ILE A 78 -17.32 -5.83 9.99
CA ILE A 78 -18.43 -6.44 10.70
C ILE A 78 -18.13 -6.34 12.19
N ALA A 79 -18.90 -5.51 12.88
CA ALA A 79 -18.80 -5.36 14.33
C ALA A 79 -19.01 -6.74 15.00
N PRO A 80 -17.99 -7.28 15.70
CA PRO A 80 -18.09 -8.58 16.35
C PRO A 80 -18.95 -8.49 17.63
N GLN A 81 -19.42 -9.64 18.11
CA GLN A 81 -19.89 -9.73 19.49
C GLN A 81 -18.66 -9.90 20.41
N LEU A 82 -18.46 -8.96 21.33
CA LEU A 82 -17.34 -8.96 22.27
C LEU A 82 -17.74 -9.59 23.61
N PRO A 83 -16.81 -10.30 24.30
CA PRO A 83 -15.41 -10.52 23.92
C PRO A 83 -15.23 -11.64 22.89
N ILE A 84 -14.13 -11.59 22.15
CA ILE A 84 -13.80 -12.59 21.12
C ILE A 84 -12.32 -12.96 21.14
N THR A 85 -12.02 -14.25 20.99
CA THR A 85 -10.64 -14.76 20.91
C THR A 85 -10.21 -14.82 19.46
N VAL A 86 -9.16 -14.09 19.13
CA VAL A 86 -8.52 -14.05 17.82
C VAL A 86 -7.42 -15.11 17.76
N PRO A 87 -7.39 -15.97 16.73
CA PRO A 87 -6.28 -16.91 16.51
C PRO A 87 -4.93 -16.19 16.42
N LYS A 88 -3.86 -16.88 16.81
CA LYS A 88 -2.50 -16.34 16.68
C LYS A 88 -2.07 -16.27 15.21
N ASP A 89 -1.34 -15.22 14.83
CA ASP A 89 -0.78 -15.04 13.48
C ASP A 89 -0.01 -16.27 13.05
N ASP A 90 -0.22 -16.64 11.80
CA ASP A 90 0.72 -17.49 11.07
C ASP A 90 1.53 -16.60 10.12
N ALA A 91 2.52 -15.97 10.74
CA ALA A 91 3.52 -15.16 10.08
C ALA A 91 4.17 -15.87 8.87
N GLU A 92 4.42 -17.18 9.00
CA GLU A 92 5.09 -17.98 7.96
C GLU A 92 4.15 -18.24 6.78
N ALA A 93 2.90 -18.60 7.05
CA ALA A 93 1.89 -18.78 6.00
C ALA A 93 1.69 -17.49 5.19
N ARG A 94 1.66 -16.32 5.85
CA ARG A 94 1.54 -15.03 5.17
C ARG A 94 2.76 -14.70 4.30
N ILE A 95 3.97 -14.97 4.80
CA ILE A 95 5.20 -14.80 4.03
C ILE A 95 5.21 -15.73 2.82
N ALA A 96 4.80 -16.99 3.00
CA ALA A 96 4.72 -17.96 1.92
C ALA A 96 3.68 -17.56 0.87
N GLU A 97 2.50 -17.09 1.29
CA GLU A 97 1.47 -16.56 0.40
C GLU A 97 1.99 -15.36 -0.40
N HIS A 98 2.66 -14.41 0.26
CA HIS A 98 3.27 -13.26 -0.39
C HIS A 98 4.39 -13.69 -1.37
N ALA A 99 5.26 -14.63 -0.98
CA ALA A 99 6.33 -15.15 -1.83
C ALA A 99 5.80 -15.88 -3.07
N ASN A 100 4.70 -16.62 -2.94
CA ASN A 100 4.05 -17.28 -4.07
C ASN A 100 3.44 -16.28 -5.08
N ARG A 101 3.06 -15.07 -4.63
CA ARG A 101 2.61 -13.97 -5.50
C ARG A 101 3.77 -13.22 -6.19
N ILE A 102 5.02 -13.40 -5.75
CA ILE A 102 6.22 -12.71 -6.27
C ILE A 102 6.82 -13.40 -7.52
N ILE A 103 6.22 -14.48 -8.02
CA ILE A 103 6.61 -15.07 -9.31
C ILE A 103 6.13 -14.13 -10.45
N PRO A 104 7.02 -13.68 -11.36
CA PRO A 104 6.89 -12.38 -12.04
C PRO A 104 5.78 -12.32 -13.10
N PRO A 105 5.30 -11.09 -13.44
CA PRO A 105 5.74 -9.78 -12.91
C PRO A 105 4.89 -9.22 -11.75
N ALA A 106 5.53 -8.78 -10.66
CA ALA A 106 4.90 -8.27 -9.43
C ALA A 106 3.88 -7.12 -9.64
N PHE A 107 4.08 -6.26 -10.64
CA PHE A 107 3.18 -5.14 -10.95
C PHE A 107 2.10 -5.46 -12.00
N SER A 108 1.99 -6.71 -12.45
CA SER A 108 0.98 -7.10 -13.45
C SER A 108 -0.45 -6.83 -13.01
N PRO A 109 -0.85 -7.08 -11.74
CA PRO A 109 -2.15 -6.67 -11.25
C PRO A 109 -2.37 -5.16 -11.31
N LEU A 110 -1.33 -4.37 -11.01
CA LEU A 110 -1.38 -2.91 -11.07
C LEU A 110 -1.72 -2.46 -12.49
N PHE A 111 -0.96 -2.91 -13.47
CA PHE A 111 -1.15 -2.51 -14.86
C PHE A 111 -2.46 -3.04 -15.43
N SER A 112 -2.85 -4.27 -15.07
CA SER A 112 -4.12 -4.85 -15.50
C SER A 112 -5.31 -4.07 -14.97
N ALA A 113 -5.31 -3.72 -13.68
CA ALA A 113 -6.36 -2.92 -13.08
C ALA A 113 -6.42 -1.50 -13.68
N LEU A 114 -5.26 -0.85 -13.89
CA LEU A 114 -5.20 0.44 -14.58
C LEU A 114 -5.75 0.36 -16.01
N GLN A 115 -5.41 -0.67 -16.77
CA GLN A 115 -5.88 -0.81 -18.15
C GLN A 115 -7.40 -1.00 -18.23
N ILE A 116 -7.99 -1.72 -17.28
CA ILE A 116 -9.44 -1.92 -17.22
C ILE A 116 -10.16 -0.67 -16.74
N MET A 117 -9.70 -0.05 -15.65
CA MET A 117 -10.42 1.04 -14.99
C MET A 117 -10.07 2.42 -15.54
N GLN A 118 -8.89 2.59 -16.12
CA GLN A 118 -8.33 3.86 -16.59
C GLN A 118 -7.59 3.66 -17.94
N PRO A 119 -8.27 3.21 -19.02
CA PRO A 119 -7.62 2.83 -20.29
C PRO A 119 -6.85 3.97 -20.96
N SER A 120 -7.22 5.23 -20.68
CA SER A 120 -6.57 6.43 -21.22
C SER A 120 -5.47 7.00 -20.32
N TYR A 121 -5.20 6.38 -19.17
CA TYR A 121 -4.21 6.90 -18.23
C TYR A 121 -2.78 6.65 -18.72
N SER A 122 -1.98 7.71 -18.70
CA SER A 122 -0.60 7.68 -19.19
C SER A 122 0.40 7.67 -18.05
N LEU A 123 1.27 6.67 -18.05
CA LEU A 123 2.41 6.56 -17.13
C LEU A 123 3.59 7.44 -17.53
N LEU A 124 3.53 8.16 -18.67
CA LEU A 124 4.66 8.95 -19.19
C LEU A 124 5.18 10.01 -18.20
N LEU A 125 4.30 10.56 -17.36
CA LEU A 125 4.66 11.57 -16.35
C LEU A 125 4.89 10.98 -14.95
N VAL A 126 4.77 9.66 -14.79
CA VAL A 126 4.98 8.99 -13.51
C VAL A 126 6.47 8.76 -13.30
N SER A 127 7.01 9.37 -12.25
CA SER A 127 8.43 9.25 -11.89
C SER A 127 8.73 8.01 -11.05
N LEU A 128 7.72 7.47 -10.36
CA LEU A 128 7.86 6.30 -9.50
C LEU A 128 6.56 5.51 -9.46
N ALA A 129 6.62 4.23 -9.81
CA ALA A 129 5.60 3.24 -9.49
C ALA A 129 6.17 2.29 -8.43
N SER A 130 5.52 2.16 -7.28
CA SER A 130 6.05 1.36 -6.18
C SER A 130 4.96 0.76 -5.30
N GLU A 131 5.32 -0.21 -4.47
CA GLU A 131 4.50 -0.67 -3.37
C GLU A 131 4.72 0.19 -2.13
N ARG A 132 3.65 0.40 -1.35
CA ARG A 132 3.70 1.12 -0.08
C ARG A 132 4.70 0.52 0.92
N SER A 133 4.81 -0.81 0.97
CA SER A 133 5.78 -1.55 1.80
C SER A 133 7.24 -1.16 1.45
N SER A 134 7.57 -1.15 0.16
CA SER A 134 8.89 -0.77 -0.34
C SER A 134 9.26 0.68 0.04
N LEU A 135 8.31 1.60 -0.11
CA LEU A 135 8.50 3.00 0.28
C LEU A 135 8.69 3.16 1.79
N ARG A 136 7.96 2.38 2.60
CA ARG A 136 8.11 2.35 4.06
C ARG A 136 9.51 1.91 4.46
N MET A 137 10.01 0.83 3.87
CA MET A 137 11.36 0.32 4.12
C MET A 137 12.42 1.35 3.74
N LEU A 138 12.27 2.01 2.59
CA LEU A 138 13.21 3.06 2.17
C LEU A 138 13.16 4.27 3.09
N LEU A 139 11.99 4.64 3.60
CA LEU A 139 11.86 5.68 4.62
C LEU A 139 12.55 5.27 5.94
N ASP A 140 12.36 4.03 6.40
CA ASP A 140 13.03 3.54 7.63
C ASP A 140 14.56 3.56 7.48
N PHE A 141 15.07 3.20 6.29
CA PHE A 141 16.47 3.40 5.95
C PHE A 141 16.88 4.87 6.02
N ALA A 142 16.13 5.77 5.38
CA ALA A 142 16.36 7.22 5.43
C ALA A 142 16.27 7.80 6.86
N TRP A 143 15.67 7.04 7.77
CA TRP A 143 15.58 7.34 9.20
C TRP A 143 16.71 6.77 10.05
N GLY A 144 17.51 5.85 9.52
CA GLY A 144 18.51 5.10 10.29
C GLY A 144 17.90 4.05 11.22
N ARG A 145 16.61 3.72 11.09
CA ARG A 145 15.95 2.67 11.88
C ARG A 145 16.30 1.31 11.30
N LYS A 146 16.61 0.30 12.14
CA LYS A 146 16.53 -1.10 11.68
C LYS A 146 15.04 -1.36 11.42
N GLY A 147 14.71 -2.06 10.33
CA GLY A 147 13.31 -2.38 10.00
C GLY A 147 12.60 -2.93 11.25
N SER A 148 11.40 -2.44 11.55
CA SER A 148 10.75 -2.83 12.81
C SER A 148 10.28 -4.29 12.74
N ASP A 149 10.73 -5.10 13.69
CA ASP A 149 10.29 -6.50 13.85
C ASP A 149 8.84 -6.61 14.37
N ASP A 150 8.20 -5.50 14.77
CA ASP A 150 6.83 -5.49 15.26
C ASP A 150 5.83 -5.41 14.11
N TRP A 151 5.54 -6.56 13.50
CA TRP A 151 4.34 -6.74 12.70
C TRP A 151 3.58 -7.95 13.24
N VAL A 152 2.41 -7.73 13.83
CA VAL A 152 1.46 -8.81 14.14
C VAL A 152 0.09 -8.36 13.67
N ILE A 153 -0.49 -9.07 12.70
CA ILE A 153 -1.76 -8.71 12.06
C ILE A 153 -2.71 -9.91 12.18
N ASP A 154 -3.17 -10.17 13.40
CA ASP A 154 -4.14 -11.25 13.70
C ASP A 154 -5.58 -10.82 13.44
N VAL A 155 -5.81 -9.51 13.48
CA VAL A 155 -7.13 -8.91 13.71
C VAL A 155 -7.90 -8.73 12.40
N GLU A 156 -7.21 -8.62 11.27
CA GLU A 156 -7.79 -8.43 9.93
C GLU A 156 -8.84 -9.50 9.58
N LEU A 157 -8.63 -10.75 10.02
CA LEU A 157 -9.49 -11.89 9.63
C LEU A 157 -10.77 -12.07 10.46
N VAL A 158 -10.86 -11.48 11.66
CA VAL A 158 -12.00 -11.75 12.56
C VAL A 158 -13.12 -10.73 12.41
N PHE A 159 -12.77 -9.49 12.05
CA PHE A 159 -13.73 -8.38 12.02
C PHE A 159 -14.11 -7.94 10.61
N THR A 160 -13.68 -8.68 9.60
CA THR A 160 -13.89 -8.28 8.22
C THR A 160 -14.41 -9.45 7.40
N LYS A 161 -15.22 -9.15 6.39
CA LYS A 161 -15.68 -10.14 5.43
C LYS A 161 -15.79 -9.54 4.04
N PHE A 162 -15.29 -10.25 3.04
CA PHE A 162 -15.54 -9.85 1.66
C PHE A 162 -17.03 -9.96 1.31
N GLY A 163 -17.52 -8.96 0.59
CA GLY A 163 -18.90 -8.89 0.13
C GLY A 163 -19.25 -10.00 -0.87
N LYS A 164 -20.52 -10.04 -1.25
CA LYS A 164 -21.04 -11.00 -2.23
C LYS A 164 -20.27 -10.91 -3.54
N GLY A 165 -19.85 -12.06 -4.09
CA GLY A 165 -19.06 -12.15 -5.33
C GLY A 165 -17.54 -12.03 -5.12
N LEU A 166 -17.10 -11.67 -3.91
CA LEU A 166 -15.69 -11.52 -3.55
C LEU A 166 -15.24 -12.51 -2.49
N GLU A 167 -16.01 -13.54 -2.17
CA GLU A 167 -15.72 -14.55 -1.13
C GLU A 167 -14.39 -15.29 -1.39
N GLY A 168 -14.00 -15.40 -2.66
CA GLY A 168 -12.72 -15.96 -3.10
C GLY A 168 -11.52 -15.03 -2.93
N SER A 169 -11.71 -13.82 -2.41
CA SER A 169 -10.63 -12.84 -2.22
C SER A 169 -9.71 -13.20 -1.06
N SER A 170 -8.44 -12.83 -1.18
CA SER A 170 -7.40 -12.96 -0.15
C SER A 170 -6.87 -11.61 0.34
N ALA A 171 -6.77 -10.60 -0.52
CA ALA A 171 -6.36 -9.24 -0.14
C ALA A 171 -6.89 -8.22 -1.16
N HIS A 172 -7.26 -7.03 -0.69
CA HIS A 172 -7.64 -5.92 -1.56
C HIS A 172 -6.50 -4.92 -1.69
N HIS A 173 -6.22 -4.48 -2.91
CA HIS A 173 -5.20 -3.49 -3.23
C HIS A 173 -5.81 -2.28 -3.93
N ARG A 174 -5.33 -1.10 -3.55
CA ARG A 174 -5.63 0.17 -4.19
C ARG A 174 -4.38 0.70 -4.89
N ILE A 175 -4.60 1.48 -5.93
CA ILE A 175 -3.58 2.18 -6.69
C ILE A 175 -3.92 3.66 -6.61
N VAL A 176 -3.05 4.41 -5.95
CA VAL A 176 -3.22 5.84 -5.71
C VAL A 176 -2.12 6.62 -6.41
N GLU A 177 -2.48 7.75 -7.01
CA GLU A 177 -1.56 8.76 -7.53
C GLU A 177 -1.47 9.91 -6.54
N TYR A 178 -0.28 10.43 -6.33
CA TYR A 178 -0.09 11.73 -5.68
C TYR A 178 1.26 12.31 -6.10
N SER A 179 1.45 13.60 -5.83
CA SER A 179 2.71 14.29 -6.05
C SER A 179 3.45 14.50 -4.73
N ILE A 180 4.77 14.37 -4.76
CA ILE A 180 5.64 14.71 -3.64
C ILE A 180 6.92 15.35 -4.17
N ALA A 181 7.31 16.49 -3.60
CA ALA A 181 8.49 17.25 -4.06
C ALA A 181 8.49 17.50 -5.59
N GLY A 182 7.32 17.80 -6.15
CA GLY A 182 7.12 18.11 -7.58
C GLY A 182 7.16 16.92 -8.53
N VAL A 183 7.22 15.68 -8.04
CA VAL A 183 7.21 14.47 -8.88
C VAL A 183 5.98 13.61 -8.60
N LYS A 184 5.43 13.01 -9.66
CA LYS A 184 4.23 12.18 -9.61
C LYS A 184 4.59 10.72 -9.28
N TRP A 185 3.92 10.19 -8.26
CA TRP A 185 4.08 8.83 -7.77
C TRP A 185 2.78 8.05 -7.98
N VAL A 186 2.90 6.78 -8.36
CA VAL A 186 1.83 5.79 -8.36
C VAL A 186 2.18 4.74 -7.33
N VAL A 187 1.34 4.61 -6.30
CA VAL A 187 1.60 3.72 -5.17
C VAL A 187 0.49 2.70 -5.06
N GLN A 188 0.90 1.44 -5.02
CA GLN A 188 0.02 0.32 -4.71
C GLN A 188 0.07 0.01 -3.22
N CYS A 189 -1.09 -0.14 -2.60
CA CYS A 189 -1.23 -0.42 -1.18
C CYS A 189 -2.36 -1.42 -0.92
N GLN A 190 -2.11 -2.40 -0.05
CA GLN A 190 -3.19 -3.21 0.51
C GLN A 190 -4.07 -2.31 1.39
N ALA A 191 -5.38 -2.53 1.34
CA ALA A 191 -6.34 -1.97 2.27
C ALA A 191 -7.10 -3.11 2.94
N ASP A 192 -7.19 -3.04 4.26
CA ASP A 192 -7.65 -4.16 5.08
C ASP A 192 -9.18 -4.23 5.06
N MET A 193 -9.83 -3.06 5.20
CA MET A 193 -11.28 -3.01 5.33
C MET A 193 -11.91 -1.70 4.89
N TYR A 194 -13.24 -1.66 4.89
CA TYR A 194 -14.03 -0.44 4.84
C TYR A 194 -15.24 -0.46 5.76
N THR A 195 -15.77 0.72 6.07
CA THR A 195 -16.98 0.92 6.88
C THR A 195 -18.11 1.52 6.05
N GLU A 196 -19.36 1.21 6.40
CA GLU A 196 -20.56 1.69 5.66
C GLU A 196 -21.03 3.09 6.09
N ASP A 197 -20.54 3.61 7.22
CA ASP A 197 -20.89 4.90 7.83
C ASP A 197 -20.74 6.13 6.91
N ASN A 198 -20.02 5.98 5.79
CA ASN A 198 -19.79 7.03 4.80
C ASN A 198 -20.53 6.82 3.47
N PHE A 199 -21.31 5.76 3.29
CA PHE A 199 -22.15 5.59 2.09
C PHE A 199 -23.39 6.51 2.09
N GLU A 200 -23.92 6.84 3.28
CA GLU A 200 -25.16 7.64 3.41
C GLU A 200 -24.95 9.15 3.25
N ARG A 201 -23.73 9.64 3.49
CA ARG A 201 -23.40 11.08 3.38
C ARG A 201 -23.40 11.60 1.93
N ASP A 202 -23.12 10.74 0.96
CA ASP A 202 -23.14 11.09 -0.47
C ASP A 202 -24.55 11.04 -1.09
N MET A 203 -25.48 10.28 -0.52
CA MET A 203 -26.87 10.19 -1.01
C MET A 203 -27.73 11.39 -0.58
N SER A 204 -27.35 12.08 0.51
CA SER A 204 -28.15 13.11 1.17
C SER A 204 -27.71 14.56 0.86
N THR A 205 -26.58 14.77 0.18
CA THR A 205 -26.00 16.10 -0.11
C THR A 205 -26.20 16.59 -1.56
N SER A 206 -27.05 15.91 -2.35
CA SER A 206 -27.33 16.29 -3.74
C SER A 206 -28.27 17.50 -3.93
N ASN A 207 -28.80 18.08 -2.86
CA ASN A 207 -29.65 19.28 -2.91
C ASN A 207 -29.11 20.38 -1.99
N GLU A 208 -28.14 21.16 -2.47
CA GLU A 208 -28.02 22.63 -2.35
C GLU A 208 -26.56 23.10 -2.52
N ILE A 209 -26.39 24.11 -3.37
CA ILE A 209 -25.13 24.58 -3.95
C ILE A 209 -24.34 25.47 -2.99
N SER A 210 -23.05 25.17 -2.77
CA SER A 210 -21.92 26.10 -2.87
C SER A 210 -20.60 25.31 -2.80
N GLN A 211 -19.75 25.51 -3.81
CA GLN A 211 -18.53 24.73 -4.10
C GLN A 211 -17.62 24.50 -2.88
N PRO A 212 -17.06 23.29 -2.78
CA PRO A 212 -15.62 23.14 -2.68
C PRO A 212 -15.08 22.34 -3.87
N GLU A 213 -13.91 22.74 -4.37
CA GLU A 213 -13.13 21.99 -5.35
C GLU A 213 -12.74 20.62 -4.76
N SER A 214 -13.58 19.59 -4.97
CA SER A 214 -13.16 18.20 -4.86
C SER A 214 -13.57 17.46 -6.11
N VAL A 215 -12.56 16.96 -6.81
CA VAL A 215 -12.67 16.31 -8.11
C VAL A 215 -13.21 14.90 -7.90
N TYR A 216 -14.53 14.78 -7.81
CA TYR A 216 -15.26 13.52 -7.97
C TYR A 216 -16.05 13.54 -9.29
N GLU A 217 -15.38 13.89 -10.40
CA GLU A 217 -15.85 13.51 -11.73
C GLU A 217 -15.17 12.19 -12.13
N ILE A 218 -15.64 11.08 -11.55
CA ILE A 218 -15.57 9.82 -12.26
C ILE A 218 -16.76 9.86 -13.22
N SER A 219 -16.48 10.34 -14.44
CA SER A 219 -17.42 10.34 -15.56
C SER A 219 -18.18 9.02 -15.59
N GLY A 220 -19.50 9.12 -15.34
CA GLY A 220 -20.47 8.02 -15.28
C GLY A 220 -20.66 7.31 -16.62
N SER A 221 -19.60 6.66 -17.07
CA SER A 221 -19.54 5.88 -18.30
C SER A 221 -18.69 4.61 -18.06
N MET A 222 -18.99 3.86 -17.00
CA MET A 222 -18.91 2.41 -17.15
C MET A 222 -20.15 2.01 -17.96
N GLY A 223 -20.03 2.10 -19.29
CA GLY A 223 -20.87 1.30 -20.14
C GLY A 223 -20.69 -0.14 -19.67
N THR A 224 -21.76 -0.74 -19.18
CA THR A 224 -21.84 -2.16 -18.91
C THR A 224 -21.58 -2.91 -20.22
N LEU A 225 -20.31 -3.12 -20.54
CA LEU A 225 -19.88 -4.18 -21.44
C LEU A 225 -20.09 -5.49 -20.69
N SER A 226 -21.37 -5.86 -20.57
CA SER A 226 -21.79 -7.22 -20.26
C SER A 226 -21.41 -8.04 -21.49
N LEU A 227 -20.17 -8.54 -21.49
CA LEU A 227 -19.83 -9.69 -22.30
C LEU A 227 -20.66 -10.84 -21.74
N GLN A 228 -21.68 -11.21 -22.51
CA GLN A 228 -22.54 -12.35 -22.23
C GLN A 228 -21.70 -13.58 -21.90
N GLY A 229 -21.93 -14.14 -20.72
CA GLY A 229 -21.74 -15.56 -20.43
C GLY A 229 -20.30 -16.06 -20.40
N GLY A 230 -19.64 -15.93 -19.24
CA GLY A 230 -18.50 -16.77 -18.91
C GLY A 230 -17.86 -16.37 -17.59
N THR A 231 -17.82 -17.31 -16.64
CA THR A 231 -16.97 -17.30 -15.44
C THR A 231 -15.47 -17.39 -15.78
N HIS A 232 -15.07 -17.03 -17.00
CA HIS A 232 -13.72 -17.19 -17.53
C HIS A 232 -13.07 -15.80 -17.60
N GLY A 233 -12.18 -15.53 -16.65
CA GLY A 233 -11.42 -14.29 -16.63
C GLY A 233 -10.54 -14.09 -17.87
N VAL A 234 -10.18 -12.84 -18.14
CA VAL A 234 -9.36 -12.44 -19.28
C VAL A 234 -7.89 -12.42 -18.86
N PRO A 235 -6.99 -13.17 -19.53
CA PRO A 235 -5.57 -13.05 -19.28
C PRO A 235 -5.06 -11.67 -19.72
N LEU A 236 -4.47 -10.91 -18.80
CA LEU A 236 -3.91 -9.59 -19.03
C LEU A 236 -2.60 -9.43 -18.28
N ALA A 237 -1.54 -9.00 -18.98
CA ALA A 237 -0.21 -8.78 -18.41
C ALA A 237 0.37 -9.94 -17.57
N GLY A 238 -0.09 -11.19 -17.76
CA GLY A 238 0.35 -12.35 -16.98
C GLY A 238 -0.49 -12.68 -15.75
N VAL A 239 -1.65 -12.03 -15.58
CA VAL A 239 -2.67 -12.39 -14.57
C VAL A 239 -4.03 -12.61 -15.23
N THR A 240 -4.87 -13.46 -14.65
CA THR A 240 -6.27 -13.63 -15.06
C THR A 240 -7.12 -12.56 -14.38
N VAL A 241 -7.84 -11.76 -15.16
CA VAL A 241 -8.69 -10.67 -14.66
C VAL A 241 -10.15 -11.07 -14.75
N ILE A 242 -10.84 -11.05 -13.61
CA ILE A 242 -12.28 -11.24 -13.53
C ILE A 242 -12.89 -9.89 -13.13
N GLN A 243 -13.89 -9.41 -13.87
CA GLN A 243 -14.53 -8.12 -13.56
C GLN A 243 -15.61 -8.30 -12.51
N GLU A 244 -15.23 -8.19 -11.24
CA GLU A 244 -16.09 -8.38 -10.07
C GLU A 244 -15.73 -7.36 -8.97
N GLY A 245 -16.71 -7.05 -8.12
CA GLY A 245 -16.58 -6.08 -7.03
C GLY A 245 -17.17 -4.71 -7.35
N TYR A 246 -16.85 -3.71 -6.51
CA TYR A 246 -17.46 -2.39 -6.55
C TYR A 246 -16.55 -1.34 -5.92
N LEU A 247 -16.71 -0.08 -6.33
CA LEU A 247 -15.91 1.01 -5.79
C LEU A 247 -16.39 1.36 -4.37
N VAL A 248 -15.41 1.49 -3.47
CA VAL A 248 -15.61 1.96 -2.11
C VAL A 248 -15.03 3.38 -2.00
N PRO A 249 -15.78 4.36 -1.46
CA PRO A 249 -15.27 5.71 -1.25
C PRO A 249 -13.97 5.70 -0.43
N PRO A 250 -12.91 6.42 -0.83
CA PRO A 250 -11.64 6.43 -0.09
C PRO A 250 -11.77 6.77 1.39
N ALA A 251 -12.74 7.62 1.76
CA ALA A 251 -13.02 8.01 3.15
C ALA A 251 -13.59 6.87 4.02
N SER A 252 -14.18 5.85 3.39
CA SER A 252 -14.69 4.64 4.06
C SER A 252 -13.60 3.61 4.33
N ILE A 253 -12.44 3.74 3.70
CA ILE A 253 -11.38 2.72 3.71
C ILE A 253 -10.51 2.92 4.95
N ALA A 254 -10.20 1.81 5.62
CA ALA A 254 -9.45 1.82 6.87
C ALA A 254 -8.34 0.77 6.87
N GLU A 255 -7.26 1.11 7.56
CA GLU A 255 -6.23 0.16 8.01
C GLU A 255 -6.66 -0.42 9.37
N LEU A 256 -6.41 -1.70 9.61
CA LEU A 256 -6.73 -2.39 10.85
C LEU A 256 -5.47 -3.02 11.46
N LYS A 257 -5.19 -2.69 12.72
CA LYS A 257 -4.01 -3.18 13.43
C LYS A 257 -4.38 -3.85 14.75
N GLY A 258 -3.80 -5.01 14.99
CA GLY A 258 -3.86 -5.68 16.29
C GLY A 258 -2.70 -5.27 17.18
N LYS A 259 -2.99 -4.84 18.41
CA LYS A 259 -1.95 -4.50 19.40
C LYS A 259 -2.20 -5.16 20.74
N LYS A 260 -1.12 -5.47 21.47
CA LYS A 260 -1.25 -5.90 22.87
C LYS A 260 -1.86 -4.78 23.71
N ILE A 261 -2.65 -5.10 24.72
CA ILE A 261 -3.35 -4.12 25.56
C ILE A 261 -2.36 -3.18 26.26
N GLU A 262 -1.22 -3.69 26.72
CA GLU A 262 -0.17 -2.94 27.40
C GLU A 262 0.69 -2.07 26.47
N SER A 263 0.60 -2.27 25.15
CA SER A 263 1.43 -1.53 24.20
C SER A 263 0.96 -0.07 24.09
N LYS A 264 1.89 0.89 24.03
CA LYS A 264 1.51 2.30 23.80
C LYS A 264 1.04 2.50 22.36
N ASN A 265 0.05 3.37 22.18
CA ASN A 265 -0.33 3.86 20.85
C ASN A 265 0.71 4.85 20.34
N ASN A 266 1.82 4.32 19.81
CA ASN A 266 2.78 5.11 19.05
C ASN A 266 2.27 5.30 17.62
N LEU A 267 1.22 6.13 17.46
CA LEU A 267 0.62 6.44 16.16
C LEU A 267 1.66 6.98 15.18
N TRP A 268 2.67 7.68 15.67
CA TRP A 268 3.77 8.21 14.88
C TRP A 268 4.56 7.15 14.09
N ASN A 269 4.71 5.94 14.65
CA ASN A 269 5.37 4.84 13.94
C ASN A 269 4.45 4.19 12.88
N MET A 270 3.14 4.39 13.00
CA MET A 270 2.10 3.86 12.10
C MET A 270 1.73 4.87 11.01
N THR A 271 1.88 6.17 11.28
CA THR A 271 1.58 7.25 10.33
C THR A 271 2.22 7.05 8.96
N PRO A 272 3.48 6.61 8.81
CA PRO A 272 4.06 6.44 7.50
C PRO A 272 3.33 5.39 6.65
N GLN A 273 2.78 4.33 7.28
CA GLN A 273 2.00 3.32 6.57
C GLN A 273 0.75 3.95 5.95
N CYS A 274 -0.04 4.65 6.77
CA CYS A 274 -1.27 5.32 6.35
C CYS A 274 -0.99 6.50 5.39
N TRP A 275 0.12 7.21 5.58
CA TRP A 275 0.51 8.35 4.75
C TRP A 275 0.93 7.91 3.35
N PHE A 276 1.75 6.87 3.20
CA PHE A 276 2.09 6.35 1.86
C PHE A 276 0.88 5.72 1.15
N SER A 277 -0.06 5.13 1.89
CA SER A 277 -1.28 4.57 1.30
C SER A 277 -2.39 5.60 1.09
N GLN A 278 -2.24 6.82 1.63
CA GLN A 278 -3.29 7.82 1.72
C GLN A 278 -4.59 7.22 2.31
N THR A 279 -4.44 6.38 3.34
CA THR A 279 -5.57 5.81 4.10
C THR A 279 -5.81 6.68 5.33
N GLU A 280 -6.96 7.34 5.39
CA GLU A 280 -7.23 8.36 6.40
C GLU A 280 -7.79 7.80 7.71
N ARG A 281 -8.14 6.52 7.76
CA ARG A 281 -8.65 5.85 8.96
C ARG A 281 -7.75 4.70 9.38
N LEU A 282 -7.52 4.60 10.69
CA LEU A 282 -6.77 3.53 11.32
C LEU A 282 -7.55 3.01 12.52
N PHE A 283 -7.87 1.73 12.50
CA PHE A 283 -8.48 1.03 13.61
C PHE A 283 -7.42 0.25 14.37
N ILE A 284 -7.42 0.35 15.69
CA ILE A 284 -6.52 -0.42 16.55
C ILE A 284 -7.34 -1.29 17.50
N ALA A 285 -7.31 -2.59 17.28
CA ALA A 285 -7.90 -3.55 18.22
C ALA A 285 -6.87 -3.93 19.29
N ARG A 286 -7.27 -3.80 20.56
CA ARG A 286 -6.45 -4.19 21.71
C ARG A 286 -6.74 -5.63 22.09
N ARG A 287 -5.68 -6.42 22.26
CA ARG A 287 -5.78 -7.83 22.67
C ARG A 287 -4.88 -8.16 23.84
N GLU A 288 -5.32 -9.09 24.66
CA GLU A 288 -4.55 -9.72 25.74
C GLU A 288 -4.66 -11.23 25.53
N GLU A 289 -3.54 -11.92 25.32
CA GLU A 289 -3.52 -13.37 25.03
C GLU A 289 -4.46 -13.81 23.88
N GLY A 290 -4.65 -12.95 22.88
CA GLY A 290 -5.57 -13.19 21.75
C GLY A 290 -7.00 -12.75 22.00
N LEU A 291 -7.39 -12.43 23.24
CA LEU A 291 -8.72 -11.95 23.59
C LEU A 291 -8.87 -10.46 23.29
N VAL A 292 -9.86 -10.09 22.48
CA VAL A 292 -10.31 -8.72 22.26
C VAL A 292 -11.59 -8.50 23.06
N THR A 293 -11.57 -7.54 23.97
CA THR A 293 -12.67 -7.26 24.91
C THR A 293 -13.37 -5.93 24.65
N ASN A 294 -12.74 -5.01 23.93
CA ASN A 294 -13.25 -3.68 23.63
C ASN A 294 -13.30 -3.46 22.12
N GLU A 295 -14.23 -2.59 21.70
CA GLU A 295 -14.30 -2.13 20.31
C GLU A 295 -12.96 -1.50 19.89
N PRO A 296 -12.50 -1.71 18.65
CA PRO A 296 -11.27 -1.09 18.19
C PRO A 296 -11.33 0.43 18.23
N GLU A 297 -10.20 1.04 18.60
CA GLU A 297 -10.03 2.48 18.61
C GLU A 297 -9.96 3.00 17.16
N ASP A 298 -10.83 3.94 16.77
CA ASP A 298 -10.82 4.59 15.45
C ASP A 298 -10.04 5.91 15.49
N PHE A 299 -9.03 6.03 14.63
CA PHE A 299 -8.18 7.21 14.51
C PHE A 299 -8.31 7.86 13.14
N ASN A 300 -8.64 9.15 13.14
CA ASN A 300 -8.48 10.02 11.97
C ASN A 300 -6.98 10.33 11.76
N MET A 301 -6.41 9.75 10.70
CA MET A 301 -5.02 9.91 10.30
C MET A 301 -4.80 11.13 9.39
N ALA A 302 -5.82 11.59 8.65
CA ALA A 302 -5.71 12.78 7.79
C ALA A 302 -5.27 14.02 8.59
N ALA A 303 -5.84 14.21 9.78
CA ALA A 303 -5.46 15.29 10.70
C ALA A 303 -4.00 15.20 11.17
N LYS A 304 -3.41 14.00 11.12
CA LYS A 304 -2.03 13.73 11.58
C LYS A 304 -1.00 13.87 10.47
N PHE A 305 -1.39 13.71 9.20
CA PHE A 305 -0.47 13.77 8.06
C PHE A 305 0.29 15.10 8.00
N LYS A 306 -0.42 16.23 8.04
CA LYS A 306 0.22 17.57 7.97
C LYS A 306 1.24 17.80 9.09
N GLN A 307 0.89 17.41 10.33
CA GLN A 307 1.80 17.55 11.47
C GLN A 307 3.00 16.60 11.34
N TRP A 308 2.76 15.38 10.85
CA TRP A 308 3.81 14.42 10.59
C TRP A 308 4.76 14.92 9.52
N GLU A 309 4.28 15.36 8.36
CA GLU A 309 5.11 15.95 7.29
C GLU A 309 5.97 17.09 7.83
N LYS A 310 5.36 18.05 8.55
CA LYS A 310 6.07 19.18 9.17
C LYS A 310 7.24 18.75 10.05
N ASN A 311 7.07 17.68 10.82
CA ASN A 311 8.09 17.23 11.76
C ASN A 311 9.14 16.28 11.14
N HIS A 312 8.97 15.84 9.89
CA HIS A 312 9.84 14.85 9.22
C HIS A 312 10.54 15.34 7.96
N GLN A 313 10.59 16.65 7.75
CA GLN A 313 11.19 17.23 6.54
C GLN A 313 12.61 16.75 6.27
N LYS A 314 13.43 16.55 7.31
CA LYS A 314 14.80 16.02 7.15
C LYS A 314 14.81 14.59 6.60
N GLN A 315 13.97 13.71 7.12
CA GLN A 315 13.85 12.31 6.72
C GLN A 315 13.23 12.18 5.33
N LEU A 316 12.18 12.97 5.06
CA LEU A 316 11.57 13.07 3.74
C LEU A 316 12.59 13.57 2.71
N GLY A 317 13.41 14.57 3.05
CA GLY A 317 14.50 15.04 2.19
C GLY A 317 15.47 13.91 1.84
N LYS A 318 15.90 13.11 2.82
CA LYS A 318 16.75 11.94 2.59
C LYS A 318 16.10 10.87 1.72
N LEU A 319 14.80 10.60 1.91
CA LEU A 319 14.03 9.68 1.07
C LEU A 319 14.02 10.15 -0.39
N ILE A 320 13.67 11.42 -0.62
CA ILE A 320 13.62 12.01 -1.96
C ILE A 320 15.02 12.00 -2.62
N THR A 321 16.07 12.36 -1.88
CA THR A 321 17.46 12.28 -2.37
C THR A 321 17.83 10.84 -2.75
N SER A 322 17.43 9.85 -1.94
CA SER A 322 17.67 8.44 -2.22
C SER A 322 17.00 8.01 -3.53
N LEU A 323 15.71 8.32 -3.69
CA LEU A 323 14.96 7.99 -4.90
C LEU A 323 15.51 8.67 -6.15
N ARG A 324 15.92 9.95 -6.05
CA ARG A 324 16.55 10.67 -7.17
C ARG A 324 17.88 10.05 -7.58
N LYS A 325 18.69 9.58 -6.62
CA LYS A 325 19.93 8.87 -6.91
C LYS A 325 19.63 7.56 -7.64
N LEU A 326 18.65 6.78 -7.18
CA LEU A 326 18.24 5.52 -7.84
C LEU A 326 17.71 5.74 -9.24
N GLY A 327 16.91 6.79 -9.47
CA GLY A 327 16.36 7.11 -10.79
C GLY A 327 17.40 7.58 -11.81
N ARG A 328 18.55 8.11 -11.34
CA ARG A 328 19.66 8.58 -12.20
C ARG A 328 20.74 7.54 -12.44
N SER A 329 20.73 6.42 -11.71
CA SER A 329 21.73 5.38 -11.88
C SER A 329 21.65 4.77 -13.28
N PRO A 330 22.79 4.60 -14.00
CA PRO A 330 22.78 4.05 -15.33
C PRO A 330 22.17 2.66 -15.32
N ARG A 331 21.11 2.46 -16.11
CA ARG A 331 20.57 1.13 -16.35
C ARG A 331 21.63 0.34 -17.12
N LYS A 332 21.91 -0.91 -16.70
CA LYS A 332 22.94 -1.76 -17.33
C LYS A 332 22.65 -2.02 -18.82
N ASP A 333 21.43 -1.78 -19.26
CA ASP A 333 21.00 -1.93 -20.64
C ASP A 333 20.64 -0.55 -21.19
N GLY A 334 21.42 -0.05 -22.16
CA GLY A 334 21.19 1.21 -22.86
C GLY A 334 19.95 1.20 -23.74
N ALA A 335 18.77 1.05 -23.14
CA ALA A 335 17.48 1.29 -23.79
C ALA A 335 16.92 2.62 -23.27
N VAL A 336 16.85 3.57 -24.21
CA VAL A 336 16.33 4.94 -24.10
C VAL A 336 14.97 4.98 -23.41
#